data_AF-A0A7W0RI52-F1
#
_entry.id   AF-A0A7W0RI52-F1
#
_cell.length_a   1.000
_cell.length_b   1.000
_cell.length_c   1.000
_cell.angle_alpha   90.00
_cell.angle_beta   90.00
_cell.angle_gamma   90.00
#
_symmetry.space_group_name_H-M   'P 1'
#
loop_
_entity.id
_entity.type
_entity.pdbx_description
1 polymer ?
#
loop_
_entity_poly.entity_id
_entity_poly.type
_entity_poly.pdbx_seq_one_letter_code
_entity_poly.pdbx_strand_id
1 'polypeptide(L)'
;LEIVRLHTPELSEDMARKLVEVVQMVRNLDLKKPPSIAESIDWARALLLLGAEDIDDEMLMSSMSIIIKHRTDLALVTDRVGVKLTDGLIGSRQAE
;
A
#
# COMPACT_ATOMS: atom_id res chain seq x y z
N LEU A 1 -6.67 -5.24 8.25
CA LEU A 1 -6.51 -6.48 7.47
C LEU A 1 -7.85 -7.10 7.11
N GLU A 2 -8.73 -7.37 8.07
CA GLU A 2 -10.03 -8.02 7.85
C GLU A 2 -10.87 -7.37 6.75
N ILE A 3 -10.97 -6.03 6.74
CA ILE A 3 -11.73 -5.30 5.72
C ILE A 3 -11.20 -5.56 4.31
N VAL A 4 -9.87 -5.55 4.11
CA VAL A 4 -9.27 -5.83 2.80
C VAL A 4 -9.58 -7.26 2.38
N ARG A 5 -9.38 -8.23 3.27
CA ARG A 5 -9.66 -9.64 2.99
C ARG A 5 -11.14 -9.93 2.70
N LEU A 6 -12.06 -9.21 3.34
CA LEU A 6 -13.49 -9.33 3.06
C LEU A 6 -13.85 -8.90 1.63
N HIS A 7 -13.15 -7.88 1.10
CA HIS A 7 -13.45 -7.30 -0.23
C HIS A 7 -12.54 -7.81 -1.35
N THR A 8 -11.45 -8.50 -1.01
CA THR A 8 -10.46 -9.08 -1.93
C THR A 8 -9.95 -10.42 -1.38
N PRO A 9 -10.84 -11.43 -1.23
CA PRO A 9 -10.45 -12.74 -0.69
C PRO A 9 -9.43 -13.49 -1.54
N GLU A 10 -9.28 -13.13 -2.81
CA GLU A 10 -8.31 -13.70 -3.75
C GLU A 10 -6.89 -13.14 -3.57
N LEU A 11 -6.74 -12.00 -2.89
CA LEU A 11 -5.42 -11.43 -2.61
C LEU A 11 -4.75 -12.27 -1.53
N SER A 12 -3.49 -12.68 -1.78
CA SER A 12 -2.73 -13.48 -0.82
C SER A 12 -2.63 -12.75 0.53
N GLU A 13 -2.57 -13.51 1.62
CA GLU A 13 -2.58 -12.93 2.96
C GLU A 13 -1.36 -12.02 3.20
N ASP A 14 -0.22 -12.39 2.63
CA ASP A 14 1.02 -11.61 2.71
C ASP A 14 0.92 -10.31 1.93
N MET A 15 0.34 -10.34 0.72
CA MET A 15 0.06 -9.12 -0.05
C MET A 15 -0.93 -8.21 0.66
N ALA A 16 -1.99 -8.78 1.24
CA ALA A 16 -2.96 -8.02 2.01
C ALA A 16 -2.35 -7.38 3.27
N ARG A 17 -1.42 -8.08 3.96
CA ARG A 17 -0.66 -7.53 5.08
C ARG A 17 0.26 -6.39 4.62
N LYS A 18 1.07 -6.61 3.59
CA LYS A 18 2.00 -5.61 3.05
C LYS A 18 1.26 -4.35 2.59
N LEU A 19 0.14 -4.52 1.88
CA LEU A 19 -0.74 -3.41 1.48
C LEU A 19 -1.22 -2.61 2.70
N VAL A 20 -1.71 -3.30 3.73
CA VAL A 20 -2.22 -2.63 4.94
C VAL A 20 -1.09 -1.89 5.65
N GLU A 21 0.10 -2.48 5.72
CA GLU A 21 1.27 -1.86 6.34
C GLU A 21 1.69 -0.57 5.59
N VAL A 22 1.73 -0.62 4.26
CA VAL A 22 1.98 0.56 3.42
C VAL A 22 0.92 1.64 3.64
N VAL A 23 -0.37 1.28 3.59
CA VAL A 23 -1.47 2.24 3.82
C VAL A 23 -1.37 2.87 5.22
N GLN A 24 -1.02 2.11 6.25
CA GLN A 24 -0.85 2.64 7.60
C GLN A 24 0.32 3.61 7.68
N MET A 25 1.44 3.32 7.02
CA MET A 25 2.56 4.25 6.92
C MET A 25 2.15 5.56 6.25
N VAL A 26 1.42 5.46 5.13
CA VAL A 26 0.90 6.62 4.39
C VAL A 26 -0.04 7.46 5.26
N ARG A 27 -0.92 6.85 6.06
CA ARG A 27 -1.83 7.56 6.97
C ARG A 27 -1.13 8.33 8.07
N ASN A 28 0.08 7.92 8.45
CA ASN A 28 0.88 8.59 9.48
C ASN A 28 1.71 9.75 8.93
N LEU A 29 1.64 10.03 7.62
CA LEU A 29 2.25 11.20 7.01
C LEU A 29 1.31 12.42 7.10
N ASP A 30 1.89 13.62 7.09
CA ASP A 30 1.15 14.88 7.07
C ASP A 30 0.60 15.16 5.66
N LEU A 31 -0.42 14.38 5.29
CA LEU A 31 -1.08 14.48 3.99
C LEU A 31 -2.27 15.42 4.05
N LYS A 32 -2.58 16.10 2.95
CA LYS A 32 -3.80 16.91 2.84
C LYS A 32 -5.05 16.07 3.04
N LYS A 33 -5.00 14.84 2.53
CA LYS A 33 -6.06 13.86 2.68
C LYS A 33 -5.45 12.45 2.80
N PRO A 34 -5.44 11.85 4.00
CA PRO A 34 -4.96 10.49 4.17
C PRO A 34 -5.92 9.49 3.48
N PRO A 35 -5.41 8.34 3.02
CA PRO A 35 -6.22 7.32 2.35
C PRO A 35 -7.27 6.74 3.29
N SER A 36 -8.52 6.66 2.82
CA SER A 36 -9.63 6.01 3.49
C SER A 36 -9.61 4.49 3.31
N ILE A 37 -10.59 3.83 3.91
CA ILE A 37 -10.82 2.38 3.74
C ILE A 37 -11.17 2.07 2.27
N ALA A 38 -11.96 2.92 1.61
CA ALA A 38 -12.37 2.71 0.22
C ALA A 38 -11.15 2.68 -0.71
N GLU A 39 -10.25 3.66 -0.57
CA GLU A 39 -9.00 3.70 -1.34
C GLU A 39 -8.10 2.48 -1.06
N SER A 40 -8.11 1.94 0.16
CA SER A 40 -7.36 0.72 0.50
C SER A 40 -7.92 -0.50 -0.23
N ILE A 41 -9.24 -0.61 -0.32
CA ILE A 41 -9.94 -1.71 -1.03
C ILE A 41 -9.72 -1.59 -2.54
N ASP A 42 -9.83 -0.38 -3.09
CA ASP A 42 -9.62 -0.14 -4.52
C ASP A 42 -8.19 -0.46 -4.93
N TRP A 43 -7.20 -0.15 -4.06
CA TRP A 43 -5.82 -0.51 -4.32
C TRP A 43 -5.61 -2.03 -4.30
N ALA A 44 -6.20 -2.74 -3.34
CA ALA A 44 -6.14 -4.20 -3.29
C ALA A 44 -6.72 -4.86 -4.56
N ARG A 45 -7.83 -4.34 -5.07
CA ARG A 45 -8.43 -4.79 -6.33
C ARG A 45 -7.55 -4.49 -7.53
N ALA A 46 -6.88 -3.34 -7.54
CA ALA A 46 -5.96 -3.00 -8.61
C ALA A 46 -4.73 -3.92 -8.61
N LEU A 47 -4.17 -4.25 -7.45
CA LEU A 47 -3.06 -5.20 -7.35
C LEU A 47 -3.44 -6.57 -7.91
N LEU A 48 -4.65 -7.06 -7.61
CA LEU A 48 -5.18 -8.29 -8.22
C LEU A 48 -5.30 -8.18 -9.74
N LEU A 49 -5.87 -7.08 -10.24
CA LEU A 49 -6.07 -6.88 -11.67
C LEU A 49 -4.74 -6.75 -12.45
N LEU A 50 -3.73 -6.16 -11.81
CA LEU A 50 -2.39 -6.03 -12.35
C LEU A 50 -1.59 -7.33 -12.28
N GLY A 51 -2.10 -8.37 -11.60
CA GLY A 51 -1.37 -9.61 -11.35
C GLY A 51 -0.13 -9.38 -10.48
N ALA A 52 -0.17 -8.40 -9.57
CA ALA A 52 0.94 -8.07 -8.70
C ALA A 52 1.22 -9.23 -7.73
N GLU A 53 2.45 -9.72 -7.73
CA GLU A 53 2.92 -10.74 -6.79
C GLU A 53 3.57 -10.12 -5.54
N ASP A 54 4.05 -8.88 -5.65
CA ASP A 54 4.59 -8.09 -4.54
C ASP A 54 4.27 -6.59 -4.68
N ILE A 55 4.44 -5.84 -3.59
CA ILE A 55 4.44 -4.38 -3.56
C ILE A 55 5.89 -3.91 -3.41
N ASP A 56 6.59 -3.77 -4.53
CA ASP A 56 7.90 -3.13 -4.61
C ASP A 56 7.78 -1.64 -4.95
N ASP A 57 8.91 -0.97 -5.15
CA ASP A 57 8.95 0.45 -5.50
C ASP A 57 8.24 0.77 -6.82
N GLU A 58 8.39 -0.10 -7.83
CA GLU A 58 7.78 0.11 -9.14
C GLU A 58 6.26 -0.05 -9.05
N MET A 59 5.80 -1.09 -8.37
CA MET A 59 4.38 -1.34 -8.10
C MET A 59 3.79 -0.20 -7.28
N LEU A 60 4.47 0.27 -6.24
CA LEU A 60 4.01 1.42 -5.46
C LEU A 60 3.90 2.65 -6.36
N MET A 61 4.96 3.04 -7.08
CA MET A 61 4.95 4.25 -7.91
C MET A 61 3.88 4.23 -9.00
N SER A 62 3.67 3.08 -9.64
CA SER A 62 2.68 2.93 -10.71
C SER A 62 1.23 2.94 -10.22
N SER A 63 0.97 2.54 -8.97
CA SER A 63 -0.38 2.38 -8.42
C SER A 63 -0.76 3.33 -7.28
N MET A 64 0.19 4.11 -6.74
CA MET A 64 -0.01 4.98 -5.57
C MET A 64 -1.04 6.09 -5.77
N SER A 65 -1.32 6.50 -7.01
CA SER A 65 -2.40 7.46 -7.32
C SER A 65 -3.80 6.96 -6.92
N ILE A 66 -3.96 5.64 -6.71
CA ILE A 66 -5.20 5.04 -6.22
C ILE A 66 -5.45 5.44 -4.76
N ILE A 67 -4.39 5.50 -3.95
CA ILE A 67 -4.48 5.85 -2.52
C ILE A 67 -4.17 7.33 -2.23
N ILE A 68 -3.43 8.02 -3.09
CA ILE A 68 -3.07 9.44 -2.94
C ILE A 68 -3.76 10.29 -4.01
N LYS A 69 -4.60 11.23 -3.58
CA LYS A 69 -5.36 12.09 -4.49
C LYS A 69 -4.67 13.41 -4.84
N HIS A 70 -3.70 13.84 -4.04
CA HIS A 70 -3.02 15.10 -4.25
C HIS A 70 -1.62 14.87 -4.82
N ARG A 71 -1.34 15.41 -6.01
CA ARG A 71 -0.03 15.29 -6.67
C ARG A 71 1.12 15.84 -5.83
N THR A 72 0.85 16.84 -4.99
CA THR A 72 1.81 17.43 -4.05
C THR A 72 2.23 16.45 -2.96
N ASP A 73 1.37 15.50 -2.62
CA ASP A 73 1.61 14.50 -1.58
C ASP A 73 2.35 13.26 -2.11
N LEU A 74 2.31 13.02 -3.43
CA LEU A 74 2.98 11.86 -4.06
C LEU A 74 4.49 11.86 -3.78
N ALA A 75 5.14 13.02 -3.89
CA ALA A 75 6.58 13.13 -3.65
C ALA A 75 6.96 12.80 -2.19
N LEU A 76 6.15 13.26 -1.23
CA LEU A 76 6.35 12.95 0.19
C LEU A 76 6.21 11.46 0.46
N VAL A 77 5.22 10.81 -0.17
CA VAL A 77 5.00 9.37 0.02
C VAL A 77 6.12 8.56 -0.62
N THR A 78 6.57 8.89 -1.84
CA THR A 78 7.72 8.21 -2.46
C THR A 78 8.96 8.29 -1.59
N ASP A 79 9.28 9.48 -1.06
CA ASP A 79 10.46 9.71 -0.20
C ASP A 79 10.41 8.91 1.11
N ARG A 80 9.23 8.81 1.74
CA ARG A 80 9.10 8.20 3.08
C ARG A 80 8.74 6.72 3.08
N VAL A 81 8.05 6.25 2.05
CA VAL A 81 7.55 4.88 1.94
C VAL A 81 8.41 4.04 1.00
N GLY A 82 8.83 4.58 -0.16
CA GLY A 82 9.69 3.85 -1.11
C GLY A 82 11.00 3.42 -0.47
N VAL A 83 11.65 4.32 0.28
CA VAL A 83 12.89 4.01 1.02
C VAL A 83 12.73 2.82 1.99
N LYS A 84 11.54 2.64 2.57
CA LYS A 84 11.29 1.52 3.50
C LYS A 84 10.95 0.21 2.78
N LEU A 85 10.44 0.28 1.54
CA LEU A 85 10.26 -0.88 0.68
C LEU A 85 11.61 -1.40 0.20
N THR A 86 12.51 -0.52 -0.24
CA THR A 86 13.87 -0.89 -0.67
C THR A 86 14.74 -1.43 0.45
N ASP A 87 14.60 -0.91 1.67
CA ASP A 87 15.30 -1.42 2.86
C ASP A 87 14.72 -2.76 3.36
N GLY A 88 13.68 -3.30 2.72
CA GLY A 88 13.04 -4.56 3.10
C GLY A 88 12.35 -4.50 4.46
N LEU A 89 12.02 -3.31 4.96
CA LEU A 89 11.47 -3.09 6.31
C LEU A 89 9.96 -3.34 6.40
N ILE A 90 9.31 -3.56 5.26
CA ILE A 90 7.87 -3.79 5.12
C ILE A 90 7.68 -5.27 4.75
N GLY A 91 6.97 -6.02 5.59
CA GLY A 91 6.83 -7.48 5.48
C GLY A 91 7.90 -8.34 6.19
N SER A 92 8.89 -7.74 6.87
CA SER A 92 10.03 -8.46 7.48
C SER A 92 9.98 -8.68 9.00
N ARG A 93 8.82 -8.52 9.65
CA ARG A 93 8.62 -8.81 11.10
C ARG A 93 7.34 -9.63 11.30
N GLN A 94 7.29 -10.83 11.86
CA GLN A 94 8.25 -11.72 12.52
C GLN A 94 7.88 -13.18 12.19
N ALA A 95 8.87 -14.00 11.83
CA ALA A 95 8.84 -15.43 12.16
C ALA A 95 9.50 -15.57 13.54
N GLU A 96 8.72 -15.44 14.59
CA GLU A 96 9.03 -15.87 15.97
C GLU A 96 7.78 -16.51 16.57
#